data_AF-A0A8C4L1P3-F1
#
_entry.id   AF-A0A8C4L1P3-F1
#
_cell.length_a   1.000
_cell.length_b   1.000
_cell.length_c   1.000
_cell.angle_alpha   90.00
_cell.angle_beta   90.00
_cell.angle_gamma   90.00
#
_symmetry.space_group_name_H-M   'P 1'
#
loop_
_entity.id
_entity.type
_entity.pdbx_description
1 polymer ?
#
loop_
_entity_poly.entity_id
_entity_poly.type
_entity_poly.pdbx_seq_one_letter_code
_entity_poly.pdbx_strand_id
1 'polypeptide(L)'
;MGSQTRKVLLTPLMHSARPFRVSNHDRSSRRGVMASNLKELLSKTLDALVITSGLVTLVLEEDGTVVDTEEFFQTLGDNTHFMILEKGQKWTPGSNYVPARQQPKRSGIARITFDLYKLNPKDVIGCLNVRATMYEMYSVSYDFRCTGVKALLRGLLRFLSHAAQVTGQFLIYTGIYMLRVLGDTEEQASPRSRSRHL
;
A
#
# COMPACT_ATOMS: atom_id res chain seq x y z
N MET A 1 21.13 8.22 29.22
CA MET A 1 22.12 7.17 28.88
C MET A 1 21.39 6.10 28.09
N GLY A 2 21.67 5.96 26.80
CA GLY A 2 20.98 5.01 25.92
C GLY A 2 21.21 5.34 24.45
N SER A 3 22.47 5.25 24.01
CA SER A 3 22.85 5.40 22.60
C SER A 3 22.51 4.10 21.86
N GLN A 4 21.52 4.12 20.97
CA GLN A 4 21.29 3.02 20.04
C GLN A 4 22.20 3.19 18.83
N THR A 5 23.32 2.48 18.84
CA THR A 5 24.19 2.30 17.68
C THR A 5 23.44 1.56 16.57
N ARG A 6 23.02 2.28 15.53
CA ARG A 6 22.72 1.68 14.23
C ARG A 6 24.04 1.20 13.61
N LYS A 7 24.32 -0.09 13.68
CA LYS A 7 25.33 -0.73 12.83
C LYS A 7 24.79 -0.77 11.40
N VAL A 8 25.27 0.14 10.57
CA VAL A 8 25.15 0.01 9.11
C VAL A 8 26.16 -1.04 8.70
N LEU A 9 25.68 -2.28 8.48
CA LEU A 9 26.51 -3.36 7.96
C LEU A 9 26.78 -3.04 6.49
N LEU A 10 27.89 -2.38 6.20
CA LEU A 10 28.47 -2.33 4.85
C LEU A 10 28.99 -3.73 4.55
N THR A 11 28.07 -4.61 4.17
CA THR A 11 28.41 -5.94 3.67
C THR A 11 29.16 -5.74 2.34
N PRO A 12 30.28 -6.44 2.09
CA PRO A 12 31.05 -6.29 0.86
C PRO A 12 30.15 -6.52 -0.38
N LEU A 13 30.52 -5.94 -1.52
CA LEU A 13 29.95 -6.13 -2.88
C LEU A 13 30.03 -7.59 -3.41
N MET A 14 29.88 -8.57 -2.53
CA MET A 14 29.65 -9.96 -2.89
C MET A 14 28.16 -10.06 -3.23
N HIS A 15 27.82 -10.29 -4.49
CA HIS A 15 26.43 -10.49 -4.91
C HIS A 15 25.79 -11.54 -3.99
N SER A 16 24.82 -11.11 -3.18
CA SER A 16 24.11 -12.01 -2.26
C SER A 16 23.45 -13.11 -3.07
N ALA A 17 23.48 -14.36 -2.58
CA ALA A 17 22.82 -15.47 -3.26
C ALA A 17 21.35 -15.11 -3.54
N ARG A 18 20.94 -15.22 -4.80
CA ARG A 18 19.61 -14.89 -5.30
C ARG A 18 18.81 -16.18 -5.55
N PRO A 19 17.49 -16.17 -5.35
CA PRO A 19 16.66 -17.33 -5.64
C PRO A 19 16.45 -17.48 -7.15
N PHE A 20 16.62 -18.69 -7.65
CA PHE A 20 16.34 -19.07 -9.04
C PHE A 20 15.48 -20.32 -9.08
N ARG A 21 14.75 -20.49 -10.18
CA ARG A 21 13.97 -21.70 -10.44
C ARG A 21 14.65 -22.46 -11.55
N VAL A 22 14.81 -23.78 -11.39
CA VAL A 22 15.38 -24.62 -12.42
C VAL A 22 14.49 -25.83 -12.68
N SER A 23 14.44 -26.28 -13.93
CA SER A 23 13.65 -27.44 -14.36
C SER A 23 14.44 -28.39 -15.23
N ASN A 24 13.98 -29.64 -15.26
CA ASN A 24 14.47 -30.63 -16.22
C ASN A 24 13.85 -30.38 -17.61
N HIS A 25 14.42 -30.99 -18.66
CA HIS A 25 13.96 -30.91 -20.04
C HIS A 25 12.45 -31.22 -20.23
N ASP A 26 11.93 -32.18 -19.46
CA ASP A 26 10.51 -32.58 -19.50
C ASP A 26 9.59 -31.70 -18.64
N ARG A 27 10.14 -30.69 -17.95
CA ARG A 27 9.41 -29.80 -17.02
C ARG A 27 8.69 -30.52 -15.87
N SER A 28 8.95 -31.81 -15.69
CA SER A 28 8.35 -32.69 -14.68
C SER A 28 8.87 -32.39 -13.27
N SER A 29 10.11 -31.92 -13.17
CA SER A 29 10.76 -31.55 -11.92
C SER A 29 11.13 -30.08 -11.93
N ARG A 30 10.72 -29.35 -10.88
CA ARG A 30 11.04 -27.94 -10.65
C ARG A 30 11.70 -27.79 -9.29
N ARG A 31 12.85 -27.13 -9.23
CA ARG A 31 13.62 -26.92 -8.00
C ARG A 31 13.98 -25.44 -7.84
N GLY A 32 13.92 -24.96 -6.61
CA GLY A 32 14.43 -23.64 -6.24
C GLY A 32 15.90 -23.76 -5.84
N VAL A 33 16.77 -22.93 -6.42
CA VAL A 33 18.20 -22.92 -6.14
C VAL A 33 18.62 -21.50 -5.79
N MET A 34 19.31 -21.34 -4.65
CA MET A 34 19.93 -20.08 -4.26
C MET A 34 21.36 -20.05 -4.82
N ALA A 35 21.72 -19.07 -5.64
CA ALA A 35 23.07 -18.95 -6.19
C ALA A 35 23.50 -17.48 -6.31
N SER A 36 24.79 -17.21 -6.12
CA SER A 36 25.40 -15.89 -6.33
C SER A 36 26.01 -15.74 -7.73
N ASN A 37 26.45 -16.86 -8.33
CA ASN A 37 27.12 -16.93 -9.63
C ASN A 37 26.64 -18.14 -10.45
N LEU A 38 26.93 -18.13 -11.75
CA LEU A 38 26.51 -19.18 -12.69
C LEU A 38 27.09 -20.55 -12.34
N LYS A 39 28.36 -20.59 -11.91
CA LYS A 39 29.04 -21.84 -11.53
C LYS A 39 28.38 -22.49 -10.30
N GLU A 40 28.03 -21.68 -9.31
CA GLU A 40 27.31 -22.11 -8.10
C GLU A 40 25.89 -22.58 -8.45
N LEU A 41 25.20 -21.87 -9.35
CA LEU A 41 23.90 -22.28 -9.85
C LEU A 41 24.00 -23.66 -10.50
N LEU A 42 24.95 -23.86 -11.42
CA LEU A 42 25.15 -25.13 -12.10
C LEU A 42 25.43 -26.28 -11.11
N SER A 43 26.38 -26.09 -10.20
CA SER A 43 26.70 -27.11 -9.18
C SER A 43 25.48 -27.50 -8.35
N LYS A 44 24.80 -26.52 -7.76
CA LYS A 44 23.63 -26.77 -6.91
C LYS A 44 22.46 -27.37 -7.69
N THR A 45 22.37 -27.05 -8.97
CA THR A 45 21.30 -27.57 -9.82
C THR A 45 21.56 -29.02 -10.21
N LEU A 46 22.80 -29.38 -10.54
CA LEU A 46 23.20 -30.78 -10.75
C LEU A 46 22.92 -31.62 -9.51
N ASP A 47 23.26 -31.11 -8.32
CA ASP A 47 22.96 -31.76 -7.05
C ASP A 47 21.44 -31.87 -6.80
N ALA A 48 20.69 -30.80 -7.09
CA ALA A 48 19.25 -30.77 -6.87
C ALA A 48 18.47 -31.70 -7.82
N LEU A 49 18.87 -31.77 -9.09
CA LEU A 49 18.23 -32.60 -10.11
C LEU A 49 18.82 -34.01 -10.20
N VAL A 50 19.85 -34.32 -9.41
CA VAL A 50 20.54 -35.63 -9.36
C VAL A 50 21.04 -36.03 -10.76
N ILE A 51 21.62 -35.06 -11.48
CA ILE A 51 22.14 -35.27 -12.83
C ILE A 51 23.58 -35.77 -12.71
N THR A 52 23.83 -36.99 -13.19
CA THR A 52 25.16 -37.64 -13.17
C THR A 52 26.03 -37.25 -14.36
N SER A 53 25.48 -36.55 -15.34
CA SER A 53 26.21 -36.08 -16.53
C SER A 53 26.87 -34.73 -16.27
N GLY A 54 28.19 -34.64 -16.42
CA GLY A 54 28.96 -33.40 -16.26
C GLY A 54 28.82 -32.41 -17.43
N LEU A 55 28.18 -32.82 -18.53
CA LEU A 55 27.94 -32.00 -19.72
C LEU A 55 26.47 -31.58 -19.77
N VAL A 56 26.20 -30.43 -19.18
CA VAL A 56 24.87 -29.80 -19.18
C VAL A 56 24.94 -28.41 -19.81
N THR A 57 23.86 -28.04 -20.50
CA THR A 57 23.65 -26.68 -21.02
C THR A 57 22.53 -26.05 -20.21
N LEU A 58 22.80 -24.87 -19.64
CA LEU A 58 21.79 -24.07 -18.99
C LEU A 58 21.13 -23.17 -20.02
N VAL A 59 19.81 -23.25 -20.14
CA VAL A 59 19.02 -22.38 -21.01
C VAL A 59 17.97 -21.66 -20.19
N LEU A 60 17.52 -20.50 -20.68
CA LEU A 60 16.32 -19.86 -20.18
C LEU A 60 15.11 -20.72 -20.57
N GLU A 61 14.22 -20.96 -19.61
CA GLU A 61 12.99 -21.70 -19.89
C GLU A 61 12.15 -20.95 -20.91
N GLU A 62 12.08 -19.61 -20.83
CA GLU A 62 11.19 -18.74 -21.62
C GLU A 62 11.41 -18.82 -23.14
N ASP A 63 12.65 -18.74 -23.59
CA ASP A 63 13.02 -18.57 -24.99
C ASP A 63 14.10 -19.56 -25.48
N GLY A 64 14.65 -20.38 -24.57
CA GLY A 64 15.72 -21.31 -24.89
C GLY A 64 17.08 -20.66 -25.10
N THR A 65 17.23 -19.37 -24.74
CA THR A 65 18.52 -18.68 -24.81
C THR A 65 19.53 -19.36 -23.90
N VAL A 66 20.68 -19.71 -24.45
CA VAL A 66 21.77 -20.36 -23.71
C VAL A 66 22.42 -19.34 -22.78
N VAL A 67 22.64 -19.74 -21.53
CA VAL A 67 23.30 -18.92 -20.50
C VAL A 67 24.67 -19.54 -20.21
N ASP A 68 25.69 -19.03 -20.90
CA ASP A 68 27.08 -19.49 -20.81
C ASP A 68 28.01 -18.47 -20.13
N THR A 69 27.60 -17.19 -20.12
CA THR A 69 28.37 -16.05 -19.61
C THR A 69 27.85 -15.59 -18.24
N GLU A 70 28.78 -15.30 -17.34
CA GLU A 70 28.45 -14.78 -16.00
C GLU A 70 27.82 -13.39 -16.11
N GLU A 71 28.27 -12.58 -17.07
CA GLU A 71 27.77 -11.24 -17.32
C GLU A 71 26.28 -11.26 -17.70
N PHE A 72 25.88 -12.18 -18.58
CA PHE A 72 24.48 -12.37 -18.94
C PHE A 72 23.68 -12.83 -17.72
N PHE A 73 24.18 -13.80 -16.96
CA PHE A 73 23.53 -14.29 -15.75
C PHE A 73 23.27 -13.18 -14.71
N GLN A 74 24.21 -12.24 -14.54
CA GLN A 74 24.05 -11.12 -13.60
C GLN A 74 22.98 -10.11 -14.04
N THR A 75 22.74 -9.95 -15.35
CA THR A 75 21.65 -9.09 -15.85
C THR A 75 20.25 -9.66 -15.58
N LEU A 76 20.14 -10.98 -15.35
CA LEU A 76 18.86 -11.64 -15.10
C LEU A 76 18.35 -11.31 -13.70
N GLY A 77 17.02 -11.13 -13.60
CA GLY A 77 16.36 -10.81 -12.35
C GLY A 77 16.23 -12.00 -11.39
N ASP A 78 15.83 -11.70 -10.17
CA ASP A 78 15.52 -12.73 -9.16
C ASP A 78 14.35 -13.60 -9.63
N ASN A 79 14.35 -14.87 -9.22
CA ASN A 79 13.36 -15.89 -9.59
C ASN A 79 13.29 -16.21 -11.09
N THR A 80 14.32 -15.88 -11.86
CA THR A 80 14.44 -16.32 -13.26
C THR A 80 14.36 -17.85 -13.35
N HIS A 81 13.66 -18.33 -14.38
CA HIS A 81 13.42 -19.75 -14.60
C HIS A 81 14.36 -20.28 -15.68
N PHE A 82 15.23 -21.20 -15.26
CA PHE A 82 16.15 -21.92 -16.13
C PHE A 82 15.68 -23.34 -16.40
N MET A 83 16.14 -23.90 -17.50
CA MET A 83 16.02 -25.32 -17.81
C MET A 83 17.42 -25.89 -18.05
N ILE A 84 17.67 -27.08 -17.51
CA ILE A 84 18.89 -27.83 -17.80
C ILE A 84 18.63 -28.80 -18.94
N LEU A 85 19.56 -28.83 -19.88
CA LEU A 85 19.60 -29.76 -20.99
C LEU A 85 20.88 -30.61 -20.92
N GLU A 86 20.73 -31.92 -20.98
CA GLU A 86 21.83 -32.87 -21.11
C GLU A 86 22.27 -33.01 -22.59
N LYS A 87 23.40 -33.68 -22.82
CA LYS A 87 23.95 -33.92 -24.16
C LYS A 87 22.91 -34.55 -25.09
N GLY A 88 22.53 -33.82 -26.14
CA GLY A 88 21.59 -34.26 -27.17
C GLY A 88 20.14 -33.84 -26.94
N GLN A 89 19.83 -33.25 -25.79
CA GLN A 89 18.52 -32.64 -25.54
C GLN A 89 18.46 -31.24 -26.17
N LYS A 90 17.28 -30.88 -26.68
CA LYS A 90 17.00 -29.56 -27.23
C LYS A 90 15.93 -28.89 -26.39
N TRP A 91 16.04 -27.57 -26.26
CA TRP A 91 14.94 -26.77 -25.72
C TRP A 91 13.71 -26.95 -26.61
N THR A 92 12.56 -27.16 -25.98
CA THR A 92 11.26 -27.21 -26.66
C THR A 92 10.36 -26.14 -26.06
N PRO A 93 9.59 -25.37 -26.85
CA PRO A 93 8.57 -24.50 -26.29
C PRO A 93 7.50 -25.40 -25.65
N GLY A 94 7.24 -25.22 -24.37
CA GLY A 94 6.13 -25.91 -23.70
C GLY A 94 4.77 -25.41 -24.21
N SER A 95 3.79 -26.29 -24.20
CA SER A 95 2.44 -26.00 -24.70
C SER A 95 1.67 -24.95 -23.87
N ASN A 96 2.15 -24.60 -22.67
CA ASN A 96 1.48 -23.69 -21.74
C ASN A 96 2.26 -22.40 -21.44
N TYR A 97 3.04 -21.91 -22.41
CA TYR A 97 3.82 -20.67 -22.26
C TYR A 97 2.89 -19.46 -22.27
N VAL A 98 2.27 -19.18 -21.13
CA VAL A 98 1.91 -17.81 -20.77
C VAL A 98 3.21 -17.16 -20.34
N PRO A 99 3.74 -16.16 -21.06
CA PRO A 99 4.98 -15.51 -20.68
C PRO A 99 4.83 -15.00 -19.26
N ALA A 100 5.52 -15.64 -18.32
CA ALA A 100 5.61 -15.23 -16.93
C ALA A 100 6.55 -14.03 -16.80
N ARG A 101 6.42 -13.05 -17.71
CA ARG A 101 6.64 -11.66 -17.34
C ARG A 101 5.56 -11.36 -16.32
N GLN A 102 5.84 -11.68 -15.05
CA GLN A 102 5.39 -10.81 -13.97
C GLN A 102 6.09 -9.47 -14.21
N GLN A 103 5.67 -8.76 -15.26
CA GLN A 103 5.71 -7.33 -15.21
C GLN A 103 4.99 -7.00 -13.91
N PRO A 104 5.59 -6.23 -12.98
CA PRO A 104 4.81 -5.64 -11.92
C PRO A 104 3.61 -5.03 -12.63
N LYS A 105 2.44 -5.60 -12.35
CA LYS A 105 1.18 -5.28 -13.03
C LYS A 105 1.15 -3.76 -13.01
N ARG A 106 1.31 -3.11 -14.18
CA ARG A 106 1.35 -1.64 -14.32
C ARG A 106 -0.04 -1.11 -14.04
N SER A 107 -0.56 -1.36 -12.86
CA SER A 107 -1.71 -0.69 -12.31
C SER A 107 -1.17 0.66 -11.89
N GLY A 108 -1.39 1.68 -12.71
CA GLY A 108 -1.16 3.09 -12.38
C GLY A 108 -2.10 3.54 -11.26
N ILE A 109 -2.14 2.80 -10.16
CA ILE A 109 -2.99 3.04 -9.01
C ILE A 109 -2.12 3.79 -8.01
N ALA A 110 -2.49 5.05 -7.76
CA ALA A 110 -1.97 5.82 -6.65
C ALA A 110 -2.34 5.08 -5.35
N ARG A 111 -1.35 4.56 -4.63
CA ARG A 111 -1.56 3.90 -3.34
C ARG A 111 -1.47 4.94 -2.24
N ILE A 112 -2.60 5.26 -1.63
CA ILE A 112 -2.67 6.15 -0.47
C ILE A 112 -2.85 5.28 0.78
N THR A 113 -1.94 5.43 1.75
CA THR A 113 -1.94 4.73 3.04
C THR A 113 -2.06 5.72 4.19
N PHE A 114 -2.84 5.34 5.20
CA PHE A 114 -3.11 6.12 6.40
C PHE A 114 -2.73 5.27 7.62
N ASP A 115 -1.62 5.61 8.28
CA ASP A 115 -1.15 4.88 9.45
C ASP A 115 -1.38 5.73 10.70
N LEU A 116 -2.33 5.32 11.55
CA LEU A 116 -2.54 5.94 12.85
C LEU A 116 -1.71 5.19 13.90
N TYR A 117 -0.78 5.89 14.53
CA TYR A 117 0.11 5.30 15.52
C TYR A 117 0.26 6.23 16.73
N LYS A 118 0.72 5.69 17.85
CA LYS A 118 0.74 6.42 19.12
C LYS A 118 2.16 6.44 19.67
N LEU A 119 2.73 7.64 19.83
CA LEU A 119 4.12 7.82 20.28
C LEU A 119 4.30 7.46 21.76
N ASN A 120 3.31 7.79 22.61
CA ASN A 120 3.29 7.40 24.01
C ASN A 120 1.95 6.78 24.40
N PRO A 121 1.93 5.69 25.20
CA PRO A 121 0.69 5.04 25.64
C PRO A 121 -0.25 5.99 26.42
N LYS A 122 0.29 7.07 27.01
CA LYS A 122 -0.47 8.09 27.76
C LYS A 122 -1.11 9.19 26.88
N ASP A 123 -0.75 9.30 25.59
CA ASP A 123 -1.28 10.34 24.71
C ASP A 123 -2.70 10.01 24.23
N VAL A 124 -3.67 10.89 24.44
CA VAL A 124 -5.08 10.59 24.10
C VAL A 124 -5.33 10.57 22.58
N ILE A 125 -4.44 11.19 21.79
CA ILE A 125 -4.54 11.29 20.33
C ILE A 125 -3.18 10.93 19.72
N GLY A 126 -3.15 9.91 18.84
CA GLY A 126 -1.94 9.46 18.14
C GLY A 126 -1.54 10.35 16.96
N CYS A 127 -0.37 10.10 16.36
CA CYS A 127 0.07 10.71 15.12
C CYS A 127 -0.51 9.96 13.91
N LEU A 128 -0.85 10.69 12.85
CA LEU A 128 -1.37 10.11 11.61
C LEU A 128 -0.34 10.31 10.50
N ASN A 129 0.23 9.22 10.00
CA ASN A 129 1.03 9.24 8.79
C ASN A 129 0.11 9.09 7.57
N VAL A 130 0.27 9.99 6.59
CA VAL A 130 -0.38 9.86 5.28
C VAL A 130 0.73 9.69 4.25
N ARG A 131 0.71 8.56 3.53
CA ARG A 131 1.69 8.25 2.50
C ARG A 131 0.98 8.01 1.18
N ALA A 132 1.31 8.80 0.17
CA ALA A 132 0.85 8.64 -1.20
C ALA A 132 2.00 8.08 -2.07
N THR A 133 1.73 7.00 -2.78
CA THR A 133 2.70 6.31 -3.65
C THR A 133 2.16 6.32 -5.07
N MET A 134 2.87 6.95 -6.00
CA MET A 134 2.55 7.03 -7.42
C MET A 134 3.54 6.18 -8.22
N TYR A 135 3.01 5.35 -9.14
CA TYR A 135 3.79 4.52 -10.07
C TYR A 135 4.87 3.64 -9.43
N GLU A 136 4.69 3.27 -8.16
CA GLU A 136 5.65 2.51 -7.33
C GLU A 136 7.07 3.11 -7.18
N MET A 137 7.44 4.17 -7.91
CA MET A 137 8.75 4.84 -7.82
C MET A 137 8.72 6.16 -7.04
N TYR A 138 7.56 6.81 -6.91
CA TYR A 138 7.46 8.12 -6.25
C TYR A 138 6.57 8.02 -5.01
N SER A 139 7.15 8.25 -3.83
CA SER A 139 6.39 8.23 -2.57
C SER A 139 6.54 9.55 -1.81
N VAL A 140 5.41 10.15 -1.44
CA VAL A 140 5.35 11.31 -0.56
C VAL A 140 4.66 10.88 0.72
N SER A 141 5.32 11.09 1.86
CA SER A 141 4.75 10.81 3.19
C SER A 141 4.76 12.07 4.04
N TYR A 142 3.65 12.33 4.71
CA TYR A 142 3.49 13.44 5.65
C TYR A 142 2.98 12.92 6.99
N ASP A 143 3.56 13.41 8.08
CA ASP A 143 3.19 13.02 9.44
C ASP A 143 2.43 14.15 10.14
N PHE A 144 1.13 13.93 10.35
CA PHE A 144 0.30 14.81 11.13
C PHE A 144 0.49 14.50 12.61
N ARG A 145 1.33 15.31 13.27
CA ARG A 145 1.48 15.27 14.72
C ARG A 145 0.24 15.89 15.36
N CYS A 146 -0.64 15.06 15.91
CA CYS A 146 -1.92 15.48 16.48
C CYS A 146 -1.82 16.21 17.83
N THR A 147 -0.66 16.74 18.21
CA THR A 147 -0.45 17.48 19.46
C THR A 147 -1.38 18.69 19.57
N GLY A 148 -1.82 19.26 18.44
CA GLY A 148 -2.78 20.37 18.37
C GLY A 148 -4.26 19.98 18.22
N VAL A 149 -4.59 18.71 17.94
CA VAL A 149 -5.98 18.30 17.64
C VAL A 149 -6.90 18.50 18.84
N LYS A 150 -6.40 18.28 20.06
CA LYS A 150 -7.16 18.52 21.29
C LYS A 150 -7.55 20.00 21.47
N ALA A 151 -6.64 20.92 21.12
CA ALA A 151 -6.90 22.36 21.20
C ALA A 151 -7.88 22.81 20.12
N LEU A 152 -7.72 22.32 18.89
CA LEU A 152 -8.63 22.57 17.78
C LEU A 152 -10.04 22.02 18.05
N LEU A 153 -10.15 20.78 18.53
CA LEU A 153 -11.42 20.17 18.87
C LEU A 153 -12.14 20.96 19.98
N ARG A 154 -11.40 21.37 21.01
CA ARG A 154 -11.95 22.21 22.08
C ARG A 154 -12.39 23.58 21.56
N GLY A 155 -11.64 24.19 20.66
CA GLY A 155 -12.02 25.43 19.98
C GLY A 155 -13.30 25.27 19.15
N LEU A 156 -13.38 24.22 18.34
CA LEU A 156 -14.54 23.89 17.52
C LEU A 156 -15.79 23.63 18.36
N LEU A 157 -15.67 22.87 19.45
CA LEU A 157 -16.79 22.62 20.37
C LEU A 157 -17.33 23.93 20.98
N ARG A 158 -16.44 24.85 21.37
CA ARG A 158 -16.83 26.16 21.90
C ARG A 158 -17.53 26.99 20.83
N PHE A 159 -17.00 27.00 19.60
CA PHE A 159 -17.62 27.70 18.48
C PHE A 159 -19.02 27.16 18.18
N LEU A 160 -19.18 25.84 18.07
CA LEU A 160 -20.48 25.19 17.86
C LEU A 160 -21.46 25.50 19.00
N SER A 161 -20.98 25.48 20.24
CA SER A 161 -21.80 25.85 21.41
C SER A 161 -22.30 27.30 21.33
N HIS A 162 -21.43 28.25 20.97
CA HIS A 162 -21.84 29.65 20.78
C HIS A 162 -22.79 29.82 19.60
N ALA A 163 -22.54 29.17 18.46
CA ALA A 163 -23.42 29.20 17.31
C ALA A 163 -24.81 28.65 17.65
N ALA A 164 -24.88 27.54 18.39
CA ALA A 164 -26.14 26.96 18.86
C ALA A 164 -26.88 27.90 19.83
N GLN A 165 -26.17 28.55 20.76
CA GLN A 165 -26.76 29.54 21.67
C GLN A 165 -27.36 30.74 20.91
N VAL A 166 -26.61 31.31 19.96
CA VAL A 166 -27.08 32.44 19.13
C VAL A 166 -28.28 32.04 18.30
N THR A 167 -28.24 30.86 17.67
CA THR A 167 -29.35 30.32 16.88
C THR A 167 -30.59 30.12 17.75
N GLY A 168 -30.42 29.59 18.98
CA GLY A 168 -31.52 29.41 19.94
C GLY A 168 -32.13 30.74 20.37
N GLN A 169 -31.32 31.75 20.67
CA GLN A 169 -31.82 33.10 20.99
C GLN A 169 -32.59 33.71 19.82
N PHE A 170 -32.10 33.56 18.59
CA PHE A 170 -32.77 34.04 17.40
C PHE A 170 -34.12 33.36 17.19
N LEU A 171 -34.20 32.04 17.39
CA LEU A 171 -35.45 31.28 17.29
C LEU A 171 -36.48 31.73 18.34
N ILE A 172 -36.07 31.90 19.59
CA ILE A 172 -36.97 32.36 20.67
C ILE A 172 -37.44 33.79 20.40
N TYR A 173 -36.54 34.70 20.03
CA TYR A 173 -36.88 36.10 19.74
C TYR A 173 -37.84 36.21 18.56
N THR A 174 -37.55 35.49 17.48
CA THR A 174 -38.42 35.41 16.30
C THR A 174 -39.78 34.80 16.65
N GLY A 175 -39.80 33.74 17.48
CA GLY A 175 -41.04 33.13 17.96
C GLY A 175 -41.91 34.09 18.79
N ILE A 176 -41.31 34.83 19.72
CA ILE A 176 -42.01 35.84 20.53
C ILE A 176 -42.54 36.98 19.64
N TYR A 177 -41.74 37.42 18.67
CA TYR A 177 -42.16 38.44 17.71
C TYR A 177 -43.39 37.99 16.91
N MET A 178 -43.35 36.78 16.36
CA MET A 178 -44.48 36.23 15.59
C MET A 178 -45.73 36.04 16.46
N LEU A 179 -45.58 35.62 17.72
CA LEU A 179 -46.71 35.51 18.65
C LEU A 179 -47.34 36.86 18.98
N ARG A 180 -46.55 37.93 19.13
CA ARG A 180 -47.08 39.29 19.33
C ARG A 180 -47.87 39.77 18.12
N VAL A 181 -47.29 39.62 16.92
CA VAL A 181 -47.97 39.97 15.66
C VAL A 181 -49.29 39.20 15.52
N LEU A 182 -49.32 37.91 15.88
CA LEU A 182 -50.54 37.11 15.81
C LEU A 182 -51.59 37.56 16.84
N GLY A 183 -51.19 37.88 18.07
CA GLY A 183 -52.08 38.41 19.10
C GLY A 183 -52.70 39.76 18.71
N ASP A 184 -51.91 40.65 18.10
CA ASP A 184 -52.38 41.94 17.59
C ASP A 184 -53.35 41.77 16.40
N THR A 185 -53.21 40.67 15.64
CA THR A 185 -54.11 40.35 14.52
C THR A 185 -55.47 39.82 15.01
N GLU A 186 -55.50 39.08 16.13
CA GLU A 186 -56.74 38.57 16.73
C GLU A 186 -57.56 39.67 17.44
N GLU A 187 -56.93 40.63 18.12
CA GLU A 187 -57.65 41.76 18.75
C GLU A 187 -58.37 42.64 17.71
N GLN A 188 -57.76 42.83 16.53
CA GLN A 188 -58.35 43.65 15.48
C GLN A 188 -59.48 42.94 14.71
N ALA A 189 -59.63 41.62 14.88
CA ALA A 189 -60.69 40.81 14.29
C ALA A 189 -61.98 40.76 15.15
N SER A 190 -62.04 41.41 16.31
CA SER A 190 -63.25 41.52 17.14
C SER A 190 -63.91 42.91 17.05
N PRO A 191 -64.78 43.16 16.05
CA PRO A 191 -65.67 44.30 16.06
C PRO A 191 -66.95 43.99 16.84
N ARG A 192 -67.19 44.79 17.89
CA ARG A 192 -68.49 45.16 18.49
C ARG A 192 -69.71 44.34 18.06
N SER A 193 -70.26 43.53 18.97
CA SER A 193 -71.71 43.33 19.05
C SER A 193 -72.29 44.15 20.21
N ARG A 194 -72.72 45.37 19.88
CA ARG A 194 -73.62 46.17 20.70
C ARG A 194 -75.05 45.76 20.32
N SER A 195 -75.86 45.33 21.27
CA SER A 195 -77.30 45.59 21.22
C SER A 195 -77.91 45.61 22.62
N ARG A 196 -78.41 46.80 22.95
CA ARG A 196 -79.40 47.11 23.99
C ARG A 196 -80.81 46.72 23.47
N HIS A 197 -81.79 46.81 24.36
CA HIS A 197 -83.26 46.67 24.24
C HIS A 197 -83.76 45.31 24.76
N LEU A 198 -84.63 45.21 25.77
CA LEU A 198 -85.60 46.14 26.39
C LEU A 198 -85.58 46.00 27.92
#